data_AF-A0A1B8EFB2-F1
#
_entry.id   AF-A0A1B8EFB2-F1
#
_cell.length_a   1.000
_cell.length_b   1.000
_cell.length_c   1.000
_cell.angle_alpha   90.00
_cell.angle_beta   90.00
_cell.angle_gamma   90.00
#
_symmetry.space_group_name_H-M   'P 1'
#
loop_
_entity.id
_entity.type
_entity.pdbx_description
1 polymer ?
#
loop_
_entity_poly.entity_id
_entity_poly.type
_entity_poly.pdbx_seq_one_letter_code
_entity_poly.pdbx_strand_id
1 'polypeptide(L)'
;MSSSDNEETGQDSIDTIDHVRRAEEIFVASKRKKEAKLKAIEKEYRQRVEKAHTSFQKFLDDHKARVSEAQEEQMRRLNKALHRRQNAEIDIWKQLKALEKSRRALAKLLVEVCHARLETTAEISTTGRVPEKAPKL
;
A
#
# COMPACT_ATOMS: atom_id res chain seq x y z
N MET A 1 97.49 -53.50 -23.12
CA MET A 1 96.04 -53.43 -22.90
C MET A 1 95.79 -52.72 -21.59
N SER A 2 95.14 -51.56 -21.62
CA SER A 2 93.94 -51.27 -20.81
C SER A 2 93.53 -49.83 -21.10
N SER A 3 92.38 -49.68 -21.75
CA SER A 3 91.73 -48.41 -22.04
C SER A 3 90.58 -48.19 -21.07
N SER A 4 90.35 -46.91 -20.81
CA SER A 4 89.05 -46.28 -20.59
C SER A 4 88.43 -46.42 -19.21
N ASP A 5 88.49 -45.29 -18.49
CA ASP A 5 87.36 -44.63 -17.83
C ASP A 5 86.02 -45.35 -17.99
N ASN A 6 85.43 -45.72 -16.85
CA ASN A 6 84.00 -45.90 -16.76
C ASN A 6 83.52 -45.12 -15.53
N GLU A 7 82.98 -43.95 -15.84
CA GLU A 7 82.23 -43.05 -15.00
C GLU A 7 81.10 -43.77 -14.25
N GLU A 8 80.96 -43.38 -12.98
CA GLU A 8 79.69 -42.95 -12.40
C GLU A 8 78.45 -43.75 -12.79
N THR A 9 78.09 -44.76 -11.98
CA THR A 9 76.69 -45.20 -11.86
C THR A 9 76.48 -45.89 -10.52
N GLY A 10 76.41 -45.09 -9.45
CA GLY A 10 76.30 -45.64 -8.09
C GLY A 10 75.71 -44.68 -7.07
N GLN A 11 74.86 -43.73 -7.49
CA GLN A 11 74.32 -42.72 -6.58
C GLN A 11 72.91 -42.20 -6.94
N ASP A 12 72.21 -42.86 -7.87
CA ASP A 12 70.98 -42.32 -8.47
C ASP A 12 69.66 -42.88 -7.86
N SER A 13 69.74 -43.91 -7.02
CA SER A 13 68.56 -44.62 -6.47
C SER A 13 68.00 -43.99 -5.19
N ILE A 14 68.87 -43.42 -4.33
CA ILE A 14 68.43 -42.78 -3.08
C ILE A 14 67.92 -41.36 -3.36
N ASP A 15 68.53 -40.65 -4.32
CA ASP A 15 68.15 -39.29 -4.69
C ASP A 15 66.77 -39.26 -5.38
N THR A 16 66.48 -40.26 -6.22
CA THR A 16 65.16 -40.39 -6.88
C THR A 16 64.01 -40.64 -5.90
N ILE A 17 64.21 -41.41 -4.82
CA ILE A 17 63.19 -41.62 -3.77
C ILE A 17 62.90 -40.32 -2.99
N ASP A 18 63.94 -39.55 -2.69
CA ASP A 18 63.78 -38.26 -2.00
C ASP A 18 63.14 -37.20 -2.91
N HIS A 19 63.41 -37.22 -4.21
CA HIS A 19 62.71 -36.37 -5.19
C HIS A 19 61.22 -36.71 -5.29
N VAL A 20 60.84 -37.99 -5.30
CA VAL A 20 59.43 -38.41 -5.31
C VAL A 20 58.71 -37.98 -4.03
N ARG A 21 59.33 -38.14 -2.86
CA ARG A 21 58.77 -37.68 -1.58
C ARG A 21 58.55 -36.16 -1.57
N ARG A 22 59.54 -35.39 -2.05
CA ARG A 22 59.42 -33.93 -2.17
C ARG A 22 58.32 -33.52 -3.15
N ALA A 23 58.18 -34.21 -4.27
CA ALA A 23 57.11 -33.96 -5.23
C ALA A 23 55.72 -34.23 -4.63
N GLU A 24 55.58 -35.30 -3.83
CA GLU A 24 54.34 -35.63 -3.14
C GLU A 24 53.99 -34.58 -2.07
N GLU A 25 54.96 -34.11 -1.30
CA GLU A 25 54.78 -33.01 -0.34
C GLU A 25 54.33 -31.71 -1.01
N ILE A 26 54.95 -31.36 -2.16
CA ILE A 26 54.56 -30.19 -2.96
C ILE A 26 53.16 -30.35 -3.52
N PHE A 27 52.79 -31.54 -4.00
CA PHE A 27 51.46 -31.82 -4.52
C PHE A 27 50.38 -31.70 -3.43
N VAL A 28 50.62 -32.27 -2.25
CA VAL A 28 49.72 -32.15 -1.10
C VAL A 28 49.59 -30.70 -0.63
N ALA A 29 50.70 -29.96 -0.55
CA ALA A 29 50.69 -28.54 -0.21
C ALA A 29 49.90 -27.69 -1.24
N SER A 30 50.09 -27.98 -2.53
CA SER A 30 49.35 -27.34 -3.64
C SER A 30 47.85 -27.62 -3.56
N LYS A 31 47.46 -28.88 -3.28
CA LYS A 31 46.06 -29.27 -3.09
C LYS A 31 45.44 -28.54 -1.90
N ARG A 32 46.10 -28.52 -0.74
CA ARG A 32 45.65 -27.77 0.45
C ARG A 32 45.50 -26.28 0.16
N LYS A 33 46.42 -25.67 -0.59
CA LYS A 33 46.34 -24.26 -1.00
C LYS A 33 45.14 -24.00 -1.92
N LYS A 34 44.83 -24.90 -2.85
CA LYS A 34 43.63 -24.80 -3.70
C LYS A 34 42.34 -24.93 -2.89
N GLU A 35 42.26 -25.91 -1.99
CA GLU A 35 41.11 -26.10 -1.11
C GLU A 35 40.88 -24.89 -0.19
N ALA A 36 41.93 -24.31 0.38
CA ALA A 36 41.84 -23.11 1.21
C ALA A 36 41.28 -21.91 0.42
N LYS A 37 41.72 -21.72 -0.83
CA LYS A 37 41.18 -20.68 -1.73
C LYS A 37 39.71 -20.91 -2.04
N LEU A 38 39.31 -22.14 -2.36
CA LEU A 38 37.90 -22.48 -2.62
C LEU A 38 37.02 -22.20 -1.40
N LYS A 39 37.47 -22.60 -0.20
CA LYS A 39 36.75 -22.30 1.06
C LYS A 39 36.64 -20.80 1.32
N ALA A 40 37.67 -20.03 1.00
CA ALA A 40 37.62 -18.56 1.14
C ALA A 40 36.59 -17.94 0.19
N ILE A 41 36.55 -18.37 -1.07
CA ILE A 41 35.56 -17.93 -2.07
C ILE A 41 34.15 -18.31 -1.64
N GLU A 42 33.95 -19.54 -1.16
CA GLU A 42 32.64 -20.00 -0.69
C GLU A 42 32.15 -19.17 0.51
N LYS A 43 33.04 -18.88 1.46
CA LYS A 43 32.73 -18.03 2.61
C LYS A 43 32.34 -16.62 2.18
N GLU A 44 33.09 -16.02 1.25
CA GLU A 44 32.78 -14.69 0.72
C GLU A 44 31.43 -14.67 -0.02
N TYR A 45 31.17 -15.69 -0.84
CA TYR A 45 29.90 -15.83 -1.54
C TYR A 45 28.73 -15.92 -0.56
N ARG A 46 28.83 -16.78 0.47
CA ARG A 46 27.80 -16.88 1.52
C ARG A 46 27.56 -15.54 2.21
N GLN A 47 28.61 -14.81 2.57
CA GLN A 47 28.48 -13.48 3.16
C GLN A 47 27.78 -12.47 2.25
N ARG A 48 28.08 -12.50 0.94
CA ARG A 48 27.42 -11.63 -0.05
C ARG A 48 25.94 -11.98 -0.17
N VAL A 49 25.60 -13.26 -0.20
CA VAL A 49 24.20 -13.74 -0.26
C VAL A 49 23.44 -13.34 1.00
N GLU A 50 24.01 -13.53 2.19
CA GLU A 50 23.39 -13.13 3.45
C GLU A 50 23.14 -11.62 3.49
N LYS A 51 24.12 -10.80 3.11
CA LYS A 51 23.96 -9.35 3.02
C LYS A 51 22.87 -8.94 2.04
N ALA A 52 22.83 -9.56 0.85
CA ALA A 52 21.80 -9.29 -0.14
C ALA A 52 20.41 -9.68 0.38
N HIS A 53 20.29 -10.84 1.04
CA HIS A 53 19.05 -11.28 1.66
C HIS A 53 18.56 -10.30 2.73
N THR A 54 19.42 -9.89 3.66
CA THR A 54 19.05 -8.89 4.69
C THR A 54 18.66 -7.55 4.07
N SER A 55 19.39 -7.09 3.05
CA SER A 55 19.07 -5.85 2.34
C SER A 55 17.70 -5.94 1.65
N PHE A 56 17.41 -7.07 1.01
CA PHE A 56 16.15 -7.28 0.32
C PHE A 56 14.98 -7.39 1.30
N GLN A 57 15.18 -8.09 2.41
CA GLN A 57 14.18 -8.18 3.47
C GLN A 57 13.84 -6.78 4.01
N LYS A 58 14.86 -5.97 4.32
CA LYS A 58 14.65 -4.59 4.76
C LYS A 58 13.89 -3.77 3.73
N PHE A 59 14.25 -3.88 2.45
CA PHE A 59 13.54 -3.20 1.37
C PHE A 59 12.06 -3.61 1.30
N LEU A 60 11.76 -4.90 1.45
CA LEU A 60 10.38 -5.40 1.46
C LEU A 60 9.59 -4.87 2.65
N ASP A 61 10.20 -4.84 3.83
CA ASP A 61 9.55 -4.34 5.04
C ASP A 61 9.27 -2.83 4.94
N ASP A 62 10.26 -2.05 4.49
CA ASP A 62 10.09 -0.62 4.20
C ASP A 62 9.01 -0.37 3.14
N HIS A 63 8.96 -1.21 2.09
CA HIS A 63 7.94 -1.12 1.05
C HIS A 63 6.54 -1.42 1.60
N LYS A 64 6.39 -2.48 2.39
CA LYS A 64 5.12 -2.84 3.04
C LYS A 64 4.63 -1.71 3.95
N ALA A 65 5.51 -1.13 4.75
CA ALA A 65 5.17 0.00 5.62
C ALA A 65 4.62 1.18 4.82
N ARG A 66 5.32 1.61 3.77
CA ARG A 66 4.87 2.71 2.89
C ARG A 66 3.51 2.44 2.24
N VAL A 67 3.30 1.21 1.75
CA VAL A 67 2.01 0.83 1.14
C VAL A 67 0.90 0.86 2.18
N SER A 68 1.14 0.33 3.39
CA SER A 68 0.16 0.34 4.47
C SER A 68 -0.21 1.77 4.89
N GLU A 69 0.79 2.65 5.07
CA GLU A 69 0.56 4.06 5.40
C GLU A 69 -0.25 4.78 4.32
N ALA A 70 0.10 4.58 3.05
CA ALA A 70 -0.62 5.17 1.93
C ALA A 70 -2.08 4.68 1.86
N GLN A 71 -2.31 3.39 2.09
CA GLN A 71 -3.65 2.80 2.13
C GLN A 71 -4.48 3.36 3.29
N GLU A 72 -3.89 3.45 4.48
CA GLU A 72 -4.56 4.04 5.64
C GLU A 72 -4.94 5.51 5.40
N GLU A 73 -4.02 6.29 4.81
CA GLU A 73 -4.29 7.69 4.51
C GLU A 73 -5.43 7.83 3.49
N GLN A 74 -5.41 7.02 2.43
CA GLN A 74 -6.49 6.98 1.44
C GLN A 74 -7.82 6.61 2.10
N MET A 75 -7.85 5.60 2.97
CA MET A 75 -9.04 5.18 3.69
C MET A 75 -9.57 6.29 4.61
N ARG A 76 -8.69 6.98 5.33
CA ARG A 76 -9.06 8.13 6.18
C ARG A 76 -9.68 9.25 5.35
N ARG A 77 -9.09 9.57 4.18
CA ARG A 77 -9.62 10.58 3.24
C ARG A 77 -11.00 10.17 2.72
N LEU A 78 -11.16 8.91 2.32
CA LEU A 78 -12.43 8.36 1.85
C LEU A 78 -13.52 8.44 2.92
N ASN A 79 -13.23 7.99 4.14
CA ASN A 79 -14.17 8.04 5.27
C ASN A 79 -14.58 9.47 5.60
N LYS A 80 -13.63 10.41 5.59
CA LYS A 80 -13.94 11.83 5.79
C LYS A 80 -14.87 12.38 4.70
N ALA A 81 -14.65 12.02 3.44
CA ALA A 81 -15.52 12.41 2.34
C ALA A 81 -16.92 11.78 2.46
N LEU A 82 -16.99 10.50 2.84
CA LEU A 82 -18.25 9.78 3.06
C LEU A 82 -19.09 10.44 4.17
N HIS A 83 -18.48 10.77 5.31
CA HIS A 83 -19.19 11.44 6.40
C HIS A 83 -19.70 12.83 6.00
N ARG A 84 -18.91 13.60 5.24
CA ARG A 84 -19.38 14.89 4.70
C ARG A 84 -20.59 14.72 3.80
N ARG A 85 -20.56 13.71 2.92
CA ARG A 85 -21.69 13.38 2.03
C ARG A 85 -22.93 12.99 2.82
N GLN A 86 -22.80 12.12 3.82
CA GLN A 86 -23.90 11.70 4.70
C GLN A 86 -24.52 12.89 5.45
N ASN A 87 -23.69 13.79 5.99
CA ASN A 87 -24.19 14.99 6.67
C ASN A 87 -24.96 15.91 5.71
N ALA A 88 -24.44 16.10 4.49
CA ALA A 88 -25.13 16.87 3.46
C ALA A 88 -26.47 16.22 3.07
N GLU A 89 -26.52 14.89 2.93
CA GLU A 89 -27.77 14.15 2.66
C GLU A 89 -28.79 14.38 3.79
N ILE A 90 -28.37 14.28 5.05
CA ILE A 90 -29.23 14.54 6.21
C ILE A 90 -29.79 15.97 6.17
N ASP A 91 -28.97 16.96 5.84
CA ASP A 91 -29.41 18.34 5.79
C ASP A 91 -30.36 18.61 4.62
N ILE A 92 -30.12 18.00 3.45
CA ILE A 92 -31.07 18.01 2.32
C ILE A 92 -32.41 17.41 2.75
N TRP A 93 -32.40 16.28 3.45
CA TRP A 93 -33.64 15.66 3.95
C TRP A 93 -34.41 16.57 4.92
N LYS A 94 -33.72 17.25 5.83
CA LYS A 94 -34.36 18.23 6.74
C LYS A 94 -34.99 19.38 5.95
N GLN A 95 -34.29 19.91 4.95
CA GLN A 95 -34.80 20.99 4.10
C GLN A 95 -36.02 20.56 3.29
N LEU A 96 -35.98 19.37 2.68
CA LEU A 96 -37.13 18.81 1.96
C LEU A 96 -38.35 18.65 2.86
N LYS A 97 -38.16 18.16 4.09
CA LYS A 97 -39.25 18.04 5.07
C LYS A 97 -39.83 19.40 5.46
N ALA A 98 -38.99 20.44 5.59
CA ALA A 98 -39.43 21.79 5.88
C ALA A 98 -40.23 22.39 4.70
N LEU A 99 -39.75 22.20 3.46
CA LEU A 99 -40.46 22.60 2.24
C LEU A 99 -41.81 21.89 2.10
N GLU A 100 -41.87 20.60 2.44
CA GLU A 100 -43.14 19.88 2.40
C GLU A 100 -44.16 20.45 3.41
N LYS A 101 -43.70 20.78 4.62
CA LYS A 101 -44.55 21.43 5.64
C LYS A 101 -45.04 22.80 5.18
N SER A 102 -44.15 23.64 4.65
CA SER A 102 -44.54 24.98 4.17
C SER A 102 -45.49 24.89 2.99
N ARG A 103 -45.28 23.96 2.05
CA ARG A 103 -46.20 23.68 0.93
C ARG A 103 -47.60 23.31 1.44
N ARG A 104 -47.70 22.42 2.43
CA ARG A 104 -48.99 22.04 3.01
C ARG A 104 -49.69 23.21 3.71
N ALA A 105 -48.93 24.05 4.43
CA ALA A 105 -49.48 25.25 5.07
C ALA A 105 -50.01 26.25 4.02
N LEU A 106 -49.24 26.49 2.95
CA LEU A 106 -49.66 27.37 1.86
C LEU A 106 -50.93 26.85 1.17
N ALA A 107 -51.02 25.54 0.93
CA ALA A 107 -52.21 24.93 0.34
C ALA A 107 -53.46 25.13 1.23
N LYS A 108 -53.33 25.00 2.56
CA LYS A 108 -54.43 25.27 3.49
C LYS A 108 -54.86 26.74 3.43
N LEU A 109 -53.90 27.65 3.49
CA LEU A 109 -54.19 29.08 3.44
C LEU A 109 -54.86 29.49 2.11
N LEU A 110 -54.45 28.90 0.98
CA LEU A 110 -55.13 29.10 -0.30
C LEU A 110 -56.58 28.62 -0.27
N VAL A 111 -56.86 27.46 0.34
CA VAL A 111 -58.23 26.95 0.49
C VAL A 111 -59.06 27.89 1.37
N GLU A 112 -58.52 28.33 2.51
CA GLU A 112 -59.18 29.26 3.42
C GLU A 112 -59.50 30.60 2.73
N VAL A 113 -58.55 31.18 2.00
CA VAL A 113 -58.76 32.41 1.21
C VAL A 113 -59.85 32.21 0.15
N CYS A 114 -59.81 31.12 -0.60
CA CYS A 114 -60.83 30.82 -1.61
C CYS A 114 -62.21 30.64 -0.97
N HIS A 115 -62.29 29.94 0.17
CA HIS A 115 -63.54 29.72 0.88
C HIS A 115 -64.14 31.03 1.39
N ALA A 116 -63.35 31.86 2.09
CA ALA A 116 -63.78 33.16 2.58
C ALA A 116 -64.25 34.09 1.45
N ARG A 117 -63.59 34.06 0.29
CA ARG A 117 -64.02 34.81 -0.89
C ARG A 117 -65.34 34.32 -1.47
N LEU A 118 -65.55 33.00 -1.53
CA LEU A 118 -66.82 32.42 -1.99
C LEU A 118 -67.96 32.78 -1.04
N GLU A 119 -67.75 32.67 0.28
CA GLU A 119 -68.73 33.08 1.29
C GLU A 119 -69.07 34.56 1.16
N THR A 120 -68.06 35.43 1.10
CA THR A 120 -68.24 36.88 0.91
C THR A 120 -69.06 37.17 -0.36
N THR A 121 -68.77 36.48 -1.46
CA THR A 121 -69.50 36.67 -2.73
C THR A 121 -70.95 36.19 -2.63
N ALA A 122 -71.19 35.07 -1.93
CA ALA A 122 -72.53 34.55 -1.68
C ALA A 122 -73.36 35.48 -0.79
N GLU A 123 -72.76 36.07 0.25
CA GLU A 123 -73.38 37.07 1.11
C GLU A 123 -73.78 38.32 0.32
N ILE A 124 -72.87 38.85 -0.52
CA ILE A 124 -73.17 39.99 -1.40
C ILE A 124 -74.33 39.65 -2.34
N SER A 125 -74.32 38.47 -2.96
CA SER A 125 -75.37 38.04 -3.89
C SER A 125 -76.74 37.90 -3.23
N THR A 126 -76.79 37.53 -1.95
CA THR A 126 -78.06 37.29 -1.23
C THR A 126 -78.60 38.55 -0.56
N THR A 127 -77.72 39.46 -0.11
CA THR A 127 -78.11 40.65 0.65
C THR A 127 -77.96 41.97 -0.12
N GLY A 128 -77.25 41.98 -1.25
CA GLY A 128 -77.00 43.19 -2.06
C GLY A 128 -76.07 44.22 -1.40
N ARG A 129 -75.52 43.94 -0.20
CA ARG A 129 -74.57 44.81 0.51
C ARG A 129 -73.17 44.23 0.49
N VAL A 130 -72.18 45.11 0.30
CA VAL A 130 -70.76 44.77 0.45
C VAL A 130 -70.43 44.73 1.95
N PRO A 131 -69.73 43.70 2.46
CA PRO A 131 -69.38 43.63 3.87
C PRO A 131 -68.42 44.78 4.27
N GLU A 132 -68.73 45.46 5.38
CA GLU A 132 -68.02 46.67 5.85
C GLU A 132 -66.61 46.41 6.40
N LYS A 133 -66.19 45.15 6.57
CA LYS A 133 -64.84 44.78 6.98
C LYS A 133 -64.33 43.61 6.15
N ALA A 134 -63.09 43.73 5.67
CA ALA A 134 -62.40 42.64 5.01
C ALA A 134 -62.35 41.39 5.93
N PRO A 135 -62.51 40.18 5.38
CA PRO A 135 -62.30 38.96 6.14
C PRO A 135 -60.90 39.02 6.77
N LYS A 136 -60.82 38.88 8.10
CA LYS A 136 -59.53 38.83 8.79
C LYS A 136 -58.94 37.44 8.55
N LEU A 137 -57.84 37.40 7.81
CA LEU A 137 -56.98 36.22 7.65
C LEU A 137 -56.16 35.97 8.92
#